data_AF-A0A376JYP7-F1
#
_entry.id   AF-A0A376JYP7-F1
#
_cell.length_a   1.000
_cell.length_b   1.000
_cell.length_c   1.000
_cell.angle_alpha   90.00
_cell.angle_beta   90.00
_cell.angle_gamma   90.00
#
_symmetry.space_group_name_H-M   'P 1'
#
loop_
_entity.id
_entity.type
_entity.pdbx_description
1 polymer ?
#
loop_
_entity_poly.entity_id
_entity_poly.type
_entity_poly.pdbx_seq_one_letter_code
_entity_poly.pdbx_strand_id
1 'polypeptide(L)'
;METYPDPDDIRKNTADILKALTVDNIPERHGFREELASLKNCINDDEYCYMTFYETGYAFLKALLRTRLRLKRTDPAHSLLPLISSSVEALRAQLKENEAYVRLLIGMDAVSRWTGPLFCFAALMILILVGTVFAHVWF
;
A
#
# COMPACT_ATOMS: atom_id res chain seq x y z
N MET A 1 7.30 15.35 11.96
CA MET A 1 7.60 15.05 10.55
C MET A 1 6.56 14.01 10.16
N GLU A 2 5.60 14.35 9.29
CA GLU A 2 4.65 13.34 8.82
C GLU A 2 5.44 12.31 8.02
N THR A 3 5.51 11.08 8.53
CA THR A 3 6.10 9.97 7.80
C THR A 3 5.06 9.51 6.80
N TYR A 4 5.30 9.81 5.52
CA TYR A 4 4.43 9.33 4.46
C TYR A 4 4.59 7.82 4.29
N PRO A 5 3.52 7.10 3.90
CA PRO A 5 3.61 5.67 3.65
C PRO A 5 4.61 5.41 2.52
N ASP A 6 5.65 4.64 2.80
CA ASP A 6 6.69 4.27 1.83
C ASP A 6 6.38 2.87 1.26
N PRO A 7 6.20 2.73 -0.07
CA PRO A 7 5.99 1.43 -0.69
C PRO A 7 7.15 0.45 -0.42
N ASP A 8 8.38 0.91 -0.26
CA ASP A 8 9.52 0.03 0.04
C ASP A 8 9.43 -0.56 1.46
N ASP A 9 8.95 0.23 2.43
CA ASP A 9 8.67 -0.26 3.77
C ASP A 9 7.53 -1.29 3.76
N ILE A 10 6.46 -1.05 2.98
CA ILE A 10 5.36 -2.01 2.81
C ILE A 10 5.88 -3.34 2.25
N ARG A 11 6.71 -3.29 1.20
CA ARG A 11 7.33 -4.47 0.58
C ARG A 11 8.20 -5.23 1.58
N LYS A 12 9.09 -4.53 2.28
CA LYS A 12 10.02 -5.11 3.25
C LYS A 12 9.29 -5.77 4.41
N ASN A 13 8.35 -5.05 5.04
CA ASN A 13 7.56 -5.58 6.15
C ASN A 13 6.71 -6.78 5.70
N THR A 14 6.18 -6.76 4.47
CA THR A 14 5.48 -7.92 3.91
C THR A 14 6.42 -9.10 3.70
N ALA A 15 7.62 -8.88 3.17
CA ALA A 15 8.62 -9.92 2.97
C ALA A 15 9.00 -10.62 4.29
N ASP A 16 9.12 -9.86 5.39
CA ASP A 16 9.40 -10.40 6.72
C ASP A 16 8.27 -11.33 7.22
N ILE A 17 7.00 -10.96 6.98
CA ILE A 17 5.85 -11.82 7.28
C ILE A 17 5.94 -13.13 6.48
N LEU A 18 6.21 -13.04 5.17
CA LEU A 18 6.31 -14.22 4.30
C LEU A 18 7.45 -15.14 4.74
N LYS A 19 8.60 -14.56 5.10
CA LYS A 19 9.77 -15.31 5.59
C LYS A 19 9.45 -16.07 6.87
N ALA A 20 8.79 -15.44 7.83
CA ALA A 20 8.37 -16.09 9.07
C ALA A 20 7.42 -17.27 8.82
N LEU A 21 6.53 -17.15 7.84
CA LEU A 21 5.57 -18.20 7.47
C LEU A 21 6.14 -19.30 6.57
N THR A 22 7.34 -19.13 6.02
CA THR A 22 8.00 -20.15 5.18
C THR A 22 8.82 -21.15 6.01
N VAL A 23 9.06 -20.84 7.28
CA VAL A 23 9.74 -21.76 8.21
C VAL A 23 8.96 -23.08 8.31
N ASP A 24 9.67 -24.20 8.45
CA ASP A 24 9.11 -25.55 8.64
C ASP A 24 8.13 -26.05 7.56
N ASN A 25 8.19 -25.50 6.33
CA ASN A 25 7.29 -25.85 5.23
C ASN A 25 5.79 -25.73 5.61
N ILE A 26 5.47 -24.75 6.46
CA ILE A 26 4.09 -24.44 6.88
C ILE A 26 3.17 -24.21 5.65
N PRO A 27 3.56 -23.48 4.59
CA PRO A 27 2.66 -23.18 3.47
C PRO A 27 2.25 -24.44 2.70
N GLU A 28 3.15 -25.40 2.54
CA GLU A 28 2.91 -26.70 1.90
C GLU A 28 1.99 -27.56 2.76
N ARG A 29 2.26 -27.63 4.08
CA ARG A 29 1.48 -28.44 5.03
C ARG A 29 0.06 -27.94 5.20
N HIS A 30 -0.14 -26.63 5.08
CA HIS A 30 -1.42 -26.00 5.35
C HIS A 30 -2.15 -25.46 4.11
N GLY A 31 -1.55 -25.55 2.92
CA GLY A 31 -2.22 -25.35 1.64
C GLY A 31 -2.48 -23.88 1.30
N PHE A 32 -1.50 -23.01 1.55
CA PHE A 32 -1.56 -21.59 1.15
C PHE A 32 -0.30 -21.14 0.38
N ARG A 33 0.43 -22.11 -0.18
CA ARG A 33 1.69 -21.90 -0.91
C ARG A 33 1.52 -21.00 -2.13
N GLU A 34 0.42 -21.17 -2.86
CA GLU A 34 0.18 -20.42 -4.10
C GLU A 34 -0.08 -18.94 -3.81
N GLU A 35 -0.91 -18.65 -2.81
CA GLU A 35 -1.18 -17.28 -2.38
C GLU A 35 0.08 -16.62 -1.79
N LEU A 36 0.90 -17.38 -1.05
CA LEU A 36 2.20 -16.91 -0.57
C LEU A 36 3.13 -16.56 -1.73
N ALA A 37 3.26 -17.44 -2.72
CA ALA A 37 4.12 -17.22 -3.88
C ALA A 37 3.64 -16.03 -4.73
N SER A 38 2.33 -15.89 -4.91
CA SER A 38 1.72 -14.77 -5.63
C SER A 38 2.04 -13.43 -4.96
N LEU A 39 1.82 -13.33 -3.64
CA LEU A 39 2.17 -12.12 -2.89
C LEU A 39 3.68 -11.88 -2.88
N LYS A 40 4.50 -12.94 -2.75
CA LYS A 40 5.96 -12.84 -2.84
C LYS A 40 6.40 -12.26 -4.19
N ASN A 41 5.82 -12.71 -5.28
CA ASN A 41 6.16 -12.19 -6.61
C ASN A 41 5.75 -10.73 -6.74
N CYS A 42 4.54 -10.37 -6.28
CA CYS A 42 4.06 -9.00 -6.29
C CYS A 42 4.99 -8.02 -5.56
N ILE A 43 5.50 -8.38 -4.37
CA ILE A 43 6.41 -7.49 -3.62
C ILE A 43 7.83 -7.46 -4.18
N ASN A 44 8.22 -8.43 -5.01
CA ASN A 44 9.54 -8.48 -5.65
C ASN A 44 9.53 -7.94 -7.07
N ASP A 45 8.38 -7.48 -7.57
CA ASP A 45 8.30 -6.82 -8.87
C ASP A 45 9.16 -5.55 -8.89
N ASP A 46 9.73 -5.24 -10.06
CA ASP A 46 10.58 -4.07 -10.24
C ASP A 46 9.75 -2.78 -10.05
N GLU A 47 8.48 -2.81 -10.47
CA GLU A 47 7.52 -1.73 -10.28
C GLU A 47 6.44 -2.11 -9.25
N TYR A 48 6.36 -1.35 -8.15
CA TYR A 48 5.36 -1.60 -7.13
C TYR A 48 3.96 -1.23 -7.60
N CYS A 49 3.12 -2.23 -7.83
CA CYS A 49 1.71 -2.04 -8.18
C CYS A 49 0.80 -2.20 -6.94
N TYR A 50 0.29 -1.07 -6.43
CA TYR A 50 -0.58 -1.06 -5.25
C TYR A 50 -1.88 -1.85 -5.43
N MET A 51 -2.43 -1.94 -6.65
CA MET A 51 -3.63 -2.72 -6.96
C MET A 51 -3.35 -4.22 -6.87
N THR A 52 -2.25 -4.67 -7.50
CA THR A 52 -1.82 -6.07 -7.44
C THR A 52 -1.49 -6.48 -6.01
N PHE A 53 -0.87 -5.59 -5.22
CA PHE A 53 -0.62 -5.82 -3.81
C PHE A 53 -1.92 -6.01 -3.02
N TYR A 54 -2.95 -5.20 -3.29
CA TYR A 54 -4.25 -5.36 -2.66
C TYR A 54 -4.87 -6.73 -3.01
N GLU A 55 -4.92 -7.09 -4.29
CA GLU A 55 -5.51 -8.36 -4.74
C GLU A 55 -4.80 -9.58 -4.12
N THR A 56 -3.48 -9.64 -4.27
CA THR A 56 -2.65 -10.75 -3.79
C THR A 56 -2.60 -10.78 -2.26
N GLY A 57 -2.53 -9.62 -1.61
CA GLY A 57 -2.54 -9.47 -0.16
C GLY A 57 -3.85 -9.94 0.48
N TYR A 58 -5.01 -9.59 -0.08
CA TYR A 58 -6.29 -10.08 0.43
C TYR A 58 -6.52 -11.57 0.15
N ALA A 59 -6.05 -12.08 -0.99
CA ALA A 59 -6.08 -13.51 -1.28
C ALA A 59 -5.28 -14.29 -0.23
N PHE A 60 -4.06 -13.83 0.08
CA PHE A 60 -3.21 -14.42 1.11
C PHE A 60 -3.82 -14.29 2.53
N LEU A 61 -4.36 -13.12 2.88
CA LEU A 61 -5.06 -12.91 4.15
C LEU A 61 -6.23 -13.89 4.33
N LYS A 62 -7.01 -14.12 3.27
CA LYS A 62 -8.12 -15.09 3.27
C LYS A 62 -7.61 -16.51 3.49
N ALA A 63 -6.50 -16.89 2.87
CA ALA A 63 -5.87 -18.19 3.05
C ALA A 63 -5.37 -18.40 4.50
N LEU A 64 -4.73 -17.38 5.10
CA LEU A 64 -4.31 -17.43 6.50
C LEU A 64 -5.50 -17.55 7.47
N LEU A 65 -6.57 -16.79 7.25
CA LEU A 65 -7.78 -16.86 8.08
C LEU A 65 -8.46 -18.24 8.00
N ARG A 66 -8.54 -18.83 6.80
CA ARG A 66 -9.05 -20.19 6.59
C ARG A 66 -8.19 -21.21 7.33
N THR A 67 -6.86 -21.11 7.21
CA THR A 67 -5.91 -21.98 7.91
C THR A 67 -6.07 -21.87 9.42
N ARG A 68 -6.12 -20.64 9.96
CA ARG A 68 -6.33 -20.40 11.39
C ARG A 68 -7.64 -21.02 11.88
N LEU A 69 -8.73 -20.87 11.13
CA LEU A 69 -10.02 -21.43 11.48
C LEU A 69 -9.98 -22.97 11.49
N ARG A 70 -9.34 -23.58 10.49
CA ARG A 70 -9.17 -25.04 10.43
C ARG A 70 -8.35 -25.55 11.61
N LEU A 71 -7.19 -24.93 11.87
CA LEU A 71 -6.33 -25.30 12.99
C LEU A 71 -7.06 -25.17 14.33
N LYS A 72 -7.75 -24.06 14.58
CA LYS A 72 -8.50 -23.85 15.82
C LYS A 72 -9.61 -24.90 16.03
N ARG A 73 -10.17 -25.45 14.95
CA ARG A 73 -11.17 -26.53 15.02
C ARG A 73 -10.55 -27.89 15.31
N THR A 74 -9.39 -28.20 14.73
CA THR A 74 -8.73 -29.51 14.88
C THR A 74 -7.89 -29.60 16.14
N ASP A 75 -7.16 -28.54 16.48
CA ASP A 75 -6.29 -28.42 17.64
C ASP A 75 -6.23 -26.95 18.10
N PRO A 76 -7.05 -26.55 19.09
CA PRO A 76 -7.06 -25.19 19.62
C PRO A 76 -5.75 -24.75 20.29
N ALA A 77 -4.88 -25.68 20.68
CA ALA A 77 -3.60 -25.41 21.34
C ALA A 77 -2.41 -25.48 20.38
N HIS A 78 -2.67 -25.59 19.07
CA HIS A 78 -1.64 -25.76 18.05
C HIS A 78 -0.61 -24.61 18.09
N SER A 79 0.68 -24.96 18.13
CA SER A 79 1.80 -24.02 18.29
C SER A 79 1.92 -22.95 17.18
N LEU A 80 1.35 -23.22 16.00
CA LEU A 80 1.30 -22.28 14.87
C LEU A 80 0.19 -21.21 14.97
N LEU A 81 -0.81 -21.38 15.84
CA LEU A 81 -1.92 -20.42 15.94
C LEU A 81 -1.47 -19.00 16.32
N PRO A 82 -0.51 -18.81 17.27
CA PRO A 82 0.05 -17.49 17.56
C PRO A 82 0.75 -16.86 16.36
N LEU A 83 1.59 -17.63 15.65
CA LEU A 83 2.30 -17.15 14.47
C LEU A 83 1.32 -16.70 13.38
N ILE A 84 0.35 -17.54 13.02
CA ILE A 84 -0.65 -17.20 11.99
C ILE A 84 -1.49 -15.99 12.41
N SER A 85 -1.85 -15.88 13.69
CA SER A 85 -2.62 -14.73 14.19
C SER A 85 -1.81 -13.44 14.09
N SER A 86 -0.53 -13.46 14.49
CA SER A 86 0.37 -12.33 14.36
C SER A 86 0.58 -11.94 12.89
N SER A 87 0.80 -12.91 12.00
CA SER A 87 0.94 -12.64 10.56
C SER A 87 -0.32 -12.05 9.94
N VAL A 88 -1.52 -12.48 10.38
CA VAL A 88 -2.79 -11.90 9.94
C VAL A 88 -2.91 -10.43 10.34
N GLU A 89 -2.52 -10.08 11.56
CA GLU A 89 -2.55 -8.70 12.04
C GLU A 89 -1.52 -7.83 11.32
N ALA A 90 -0.29 -8.33 11.18
CA ALA A 90 0.77 -7.65 10.46
C ALA A 90 0.40 -7.40 8.99
N LEU A 91 -0.17 -8.39 8.31
CA LEU A 91 -0.60 -8.25 6.91
C LEU A 91 -1.74 -7.24 6.75
N ARG A 92 -2.69 -7.19 7.71
CA ARG A 92 -3.73 -6.17 7.72
C ARG A 92 -3.17 -4.76 7.90
N ALA A 93 -2.13 -4.61 8.71
CA ALA A 93 -1.45 -3.33 8.85
C ALA A 93 -0.83 -2.90 7.51
N GLN A 94 -0.13 -3.80 6.81
CA GLN A 94 0.47 -3.49 5.51
C GLN A 94 -0.59 -3.16 4.43
N LEU A 95 -1.73 -3.86 4.42
CA LEU A 95 -2.85 -3.50 3.54
C LEU A 95 -3.42 -2.11 3.82
N LYS A 96 -3.45 -1.71 5.10
CA LYS A 96 -3.91 -0.38 5.51
C LYS A 96 -2.89 0.72 5.17
N GLU A 97 -1.60 0.44 5.31
CA GLU A 97 -0.53 1.34 4.85
C GLU A 97 -0.59 1.53 3.33
N ASN A 98 -0.81 0.45 2.57
CA ASN A 98 -1.02 0.55 1.13
C ASN A 98 -2.27 1.38 0.78
N GLU A 99 -3.35 1.26 1.54
CA GLU A 99 -4.54 2.11 1.35
C GLU A 99 -4.22 3.60 1.62
N ALA A 100 -3.45 3.90 2.67
CA ALA A 100 -3.01 5.26 2.97
C ALA A 100 -2.10 5.81 1.86
N TYR A 101 -1.19 4.99 1.34
CA TYR A 101 -0.34 5.31 0.18
C TYR A 101 -1.18 5.69 -1.04
N VAL A 102 -2.19 4.88 -1.38
CA VAL A 102 -3.07 5.15 -2.53
C VAL A 102 -3.88 6.42 -2.35
N ARG A 103 -4.42 6.66 -1.14
CA ARG A 103 -5.15 7.91 -0.85
C ARG A 103 -4.24 9.13 -1.00
N LEU A 104 -2.97 9.02 -0.60
CA LEU A 104 -1.98 10.08 -0.78
C LEU A 104 -1.71 10.34 -2.27
N LEU A 105 -1.50 9.30 -3.07
CA LEU A 105 -1.32 9.45 -4.52
C LEU A 105 -2.52 10.16 -5.17
N ILE A 106 -3.74 9.71 -4.86
CA ILE A 106 -4.97 10.35 -5.36
C ILE A 106 -5.08 11.81 -4.89
N GLY A 107 -4.71 12.08 -3.64
CA GLY A 107 -4.66 13.44 -3.09
C GLY A 107 -3.66 14.33 -3.83
N MET A 108 -2.47 13.82 -4.11
CA MET A 108 -1.44 14.53 -4.88
C MET A 108 -1.92 14.83 -6.31
N ASP A 109 -2.57 13.87 -6.98
CA ASP A 109 -3.14 14.07 -8.31
C ASP A 109 -4.25 15.12 -8.31
N ALA A 110 -5.12 15.11 -7.28
CA ALA A 110 -6.17 16.10 -7.12
C ALA A 110 -5.60 17.50 -6.87
N VAL A 111 -4.58 17.64 -6.01
CA VAL A 111 -3.91 18.91 -5.73
C VAL A 111 -3.17 19.43 -6.96
N SER A 112 -2.44 18.57 -7.67
CA SER A 112 -1.76 18.91 -8.94
C SER A 112 -2.74 19.46 -9.99
N ARG A 113 -3.91 18.82 -10.11
CA ARG A 113 -4.97 19.26 -11.02
C ARG A 113 -5.55 20.62 -10.67
N TRP A 114 -5.52 21.01 -9.40
CA TRP A 114 -6.04 22.30 -8.92
C TRP A 114 -5.00 23.42 -8.96
N THR A 115 -3.73 23.10 -8.70
CA THR A 115 -2.66 24.11 -8.70
C THR A 115 -2.33 24.61 -10.10
N GLY A 116 -2.39 23.76 -11.14
CA GLY A 116 -2.14 24.17 -12.53
C GLY A 116 -3.01 25.35 -12.99
N PRO A 117 -4.36 25.22 -12.98
CA PRO A 117 -5.25 26.30 -13.39
C PRO A 117 -5.11 27.55 -12.53
N LEU A 118 -5.03 27.40 -11.20
CA LEU A 118 -4.91 28.54 -10.27
C LEU A 118 -3.61 29.32 -10.50
N PHE A 119 -2.51 28.64 -10.81
CA PHE A 119 -1.24 29.29 -11.13
C PHE A 119 -1.31 30.03 -12.48
N CYS A 120 -1.97 29.46 -13.49
CA CYS A 120 -2.22 30.14 -14.76
C CYS A 120 -3.07 31.41 -14.59
N PHE A 121 -4.14 31.35 -13.78
CA PHE A 121 -4.98 32.52 -13.51
C PHE A 121 -4.23 33.60 -12.74
N ALA A 122 -3.41 33.23 -11.74
CA ALA A 122 -2.58 34.18 -11.00
C ALA A 122 -1.54 34.87 -11.91
N ALA A 123 -0.85 34.11 -12.77
CA ALA A 123 0.11 34.66 -13.72
C ALA A 123 -0.55 35.61 -14.74
N LEU A 124 -1.74 35.26 -15.23
CA LEU A 124 -2.51 36.11 -16.14
C LEU A 124 -2.91 37.44 -15.47
N MET A 125 -3.39 37.38 -14.22
CA MET A 125 -3.75 38.57 -13.45
C MET A 125 -2.56 39.50 -13.21
N ILE A 126 -1.38 38.93 -12.93
CA ILE A 126 -0.14 39.71 -12.77
C ILE A 126 0.26 40.39 -14.09
N LEU A 127 0.18 39.69 -15.23
CA LEU A 127 0.46 40.27 -16.55
C LEU A 127 -0.50 41.41 -16.89
N ILE A 128 -1.79 41.27 -16.57
CA ILE A 128 -2.80 42.32 -16.78
C ILE A 128 -2.49 43.54 -15.89
N LEU A 129 -2.17 43.34 -14.62
CA LEU A 129 -1.78 44.40 -13.68
C LEU A 129 -0.51 45.13 -14.10
N VAL A 130 0.51 44.41 -14.54
CA VAL A 130 1.76 45.03 -15.04
C VAL A 130 1.48 45.81 -16.33
N GLY A 131 0.68 45.25 -17.24
CA GLY A 131 0.29 45.91 -18.49
C GLY A 131 -0.51 47.20 -18.26
N THR A 132 -1.46 47.20 -17.32
CA THR A 132 -2.26 48.41 -17.01
C THR A 132 -1.42 49.49 -16.32
N VAL A 133 -0.49 49.12 -15.45
CA VAL A 133 0.44 50.07 -14.83
C VAL A 133 1.37 50.69 -15.88
N PHE A 134 1.94 49.89 -16.79
CA PHE A 134 2.78 50.42 -17.87
C PHE A 134 2.00 51.32 -18.84
N ALA A 135 0.74 51.00 -19.14
CA ALA A 135 -0.12 51.83 -19.99
C ALA A 135 -0.44 53.19 -19.35
N HIS A 136 -0.57 53.26 -18.02
CA HIS A 136 -0.81 54.51 -17.28
C HIS A 136 0.44 55.37 -17.07
N VAL A 137 1.65 54.81 -17.18
CA VAL A 137 2.91 55.56 -17.05
C VAL A 137 3.35 56.20 -18.37
N TRP A 138 2.80 55.74 -19.51
CA TRP A 138 3.12 56.22 -20.86
C TRP A 138 2.08 57.20 -21.45
N PHE A 139 1.03 57.55 -20.70
CA PHE A 139 0.04 58.58 -21.04
C PHE A 139 0.20 59.78 -20.10
#